data_AF-A0A9E5URM5-F1
#
_entry.id   AF-A0A9E5URM5-F1
#
_cell.length_a   1.000
_cell.length_b   1.000
_cell.length_c   1.000
_cell.angle_alpha   90.00
_cell.angle_beta   90.00
_cell.angle_gamma   90.00
#
_symmetry.space_group_name_H-M   'P 1'
#
loop_
_entity.id
_entity.type
_entity.pdbx_description
1 polymer ?
#
loop_
_entity_poly.entity_id
_entity_poly.type
_entity_poly.pdbx_seq_one_letter_code
_entity_poly.pdbx_strand_id
1 'polypeptide(L)' 'MNSQVNNTEPITLIIQKDKKQAFLEMLKTMDFVEIETLSNKMERYIQNAPQDIPLTDEEIDALVKEVRTEKK' A
#
# COMPACT_ATOMS: atom_id res chain seq x y z
N MET A 1 -6.08 14.95 18.42
CA MET A 1 -6.54 14.40 17.13
C MET A 1 -6.96 12.97 17.38
N ASN A 2 -8.27 12.68 17.34
CA ASN A 2 -8.80 11.37 17.69
C ASN A 2 -8.64 10.42 16.49
N SER A 3 -7.69 9.50 16.56
CA SER A 3 -7.65 8.36 15.66
C SER A 3 -8.78 7.41 16.06
N GLN A 4 -9.91 7.48 15.36
CA GLN A 4 -10.92 6.43 15.42
C GLN A 4 -10.28 5.12 14.97
N VAL A 5 -10.14 4.17 15.88
CA VAL A 5 -9.72 2.81 15.56
C VAL A 5 -10.91 2.14 14.89
N ASN A 6 -10.98 2.22 13.55
CA ASN A 6 -11.96 1.47 12.78
C ASN A 6 -11.61 -0.02 12.92
N ASN A 7 -12.47 -0.75 13.63
CA ASN A 7 -12.29 -2.17 13.94
C ASN A 7 -12.72 -3.01 12.72
N THR A 8 -12.01 -2.86 11.61
CA THR A 8 -12.31 -3.50 10.32
C THR A 8 -11.29 -4.59 10.02
N GLU A 9 -11.76 -5.79 9.71
CA GLU A 9 -10.91 -6.93 9.34
C GLU A 9 -11.06 -7.23 7.83
N PRO A 10 -9.96 -7.20 7.04
CA PRO A 10 -10.04 -7.43 5.60
C PRO A 10 -10.19 -8.92 5.28
N ILE A 11 -11.04 -9.25 4.31
CA ILE A 11 -11.16 -10.60 3.76
C ILE A 11 -10.82 -10.62 2.27
N THR A 12 -10.20 -11.71 1.81
CA THR A 12 -9.93 -11.94 0.38
C THR A 12 -10.87 -13.01 -0.16
N LEU A 13 -11.54 -12.71 -1.27
CA LEU A 13 -12.48 -13.61 -1.94
C LEU A 13 -12.01 -13.93 -3.36
N ILE A 14 -12.12 -15.20 -3.74
CA ILE A 14 -11.85 -15.66 -5.11
C ILE A 14 -13.20 -15.84 -5.81
N ILE A 15 -13.40 -15.16 -6.94
CA ILE A 15 -14.67 -15.11 -7.66
C ILE A 15 -14.41 -15.43 -9.13
N GLN A 16 -15.32 -16.14 -9.78
CA GLN A 16 -15.27 -16.35 -11.23
C GLN A 16 -15.36 -15.02 -11.97
N LYS A 17 -14.53 -14.86 -13.01
CA LYS A 17 -14.35 -13.57 -13.71
C LYS A 17 -15.65 -13.02 -14.29
N ASP A 18 -16.51 -13.89 -14.82
CA ASP A 18 -17.81 -13.54 -15.40
C ASP A 18 -18.85 -13.15 -14.33
N LYS A 19 -18.68 -13.59 -13.08
CA LYS A 19 -19.57 -13.26 -11.96
C LYS A 19 -19.13 -12.02 -11.19
N LYS A 20 -17.90 -11.54 -11.42
CA LYS A 20 -17.32 -10.40 -10.67
C LYS A 20 -18.23 -9.17 -10.67
N GLN A 21 -18.79 -8.79 -11.81
CA GLN A 21 -19.60 -7.57 -11.91
C GLN A 21 -20.89 -7.67 -11.09
N ALA A 22 -21.65 -8.76 -11.26
CA ALA A 22 -22.88 -9.00 -10.50
C ALA A 22 -22.62 -9.10 -8.99
N PHE A 23 -21.49 -9.71 -8.60
CA PHE A 23 -21.08 -9.78 -7.20
C PHE A 23 -20.76 -8.39 -6.61
N LEU A 24 -20.06 -7.54 -7.36
CA LEU A 24 -19.79 -6.16 -6.92
C LEU A 24 -21.06 -5.34 -6.78
N GLU A 25 -22.03 -5.53 -7.69
CA GLU A 25 -23.35 -4.88 -7.60
C GLU A 25 -24.13 -5.34 -6.38
N MET A 26 -24.09 -6.63 -6.05
CA MET A 26 -24.65 -7.16 -4.81
C MET A 26 -23.98 -6.55 -3.58
N LEU A 27 -22.65 -6.42 -3.56
CA LEU A 27 -21.95 -5.83 -2.41
C LEU A 27 -22.26 -4.35 -2.21
N LYS A 28 -22.50 -3.60 -3.29
CA LYS A 28 -22.87 -2.17 -3.21
C LYS A 28 -24.21 -1.93 -2.50
N THR A 29 -25.06 -2.94 -2.34
CA THR A 29 -26.32 -2.79 -1.58
C THR A 29 -26.12 -2.91 -0.08
N MET A 30 -24.95 -3.36 0.37
CA MET A 30 -24.59 -3.51 1.77
C MET A 30 -23.87 -2.25 2.26
N ASP A 31 -24.39 -1.63 3.32
CA ASP A 31 -23.87 -0.37 3.89
C ASP A 31 -22.62 -0.56 4.78
N PHE A 32 -22.26 -1.81 5.07
CA PHE A 32 -21.10 -2.17 5.91
C PHE A 32 -19.90 -2.70 5.11
N VAL A 33 -20.00 -2.78 3.78
CA VAL A 33 -18.94 -3.35 2.93
C VAL A 33 -18.20 -2.25 2.19
N GLU A 34 -16.91 -2.11 2.49
CA GLU A 34 -16.01 -1.26 1.72
C GLU A 34 -15.29 -2.10 0.65
N ILE A 35 -15.42 -1.70 -0.63
CA ILE A 35 -14.75 -2.37 -1.74
C ILE A 35 -13.42 -1.67 -2.01
N GLU A 36 -12.34 -2.35 -1.66
CA GLU A 36 -11.00 -1.84 -1.85
C GLU A 36 -10.46 -2.18 -3.24
N THR A 37 -10.25 -1.16 -4.08
CA THR A 37 -9.67 -1.35 -5.41
C THR A 37 -8.15 -1.37 -5.37
N LEU A 38 -7.52 -1.93 -6.41
CA LEU A 38 -6.06 -1.88 -6.55
C LEU A 38 -5.54 -0.43 -6.57
N SER A 39 -6.25 0.48 -7.24
CA SER A 39 -5.90 1.90 -7.28
C SER A 39 -5.89 2.51 -5.88
N ASN A 40 -6.90 2.22 -5.06
CA ASN A 40 -6.97 2.73 -3.68
C ASN A 40 -5.82 2.19 -2.83
N LYS A 41 -5.45 0.92 -3.01
CA LYS A 41 -4.27 0.35 -2.35
C LYS A 41 -3.00 1.09 -2.77
N MET A 42 -2.79 1.25 -4.07
CA MET A 42 -1.61 1.92 -4.61
C MET A 42 -1.50 3.37 -4.15
N GLU A 43 -2.61 4.11 -4.13
CA GLU A 43 -2.62 5.50 -3.68
C GLU A 43 -2.22 5.62 -2.21
N ARG A 44 -2.75 4.76 -1.33
CA ARG A 44 -2.28 4.71 0.07
C ARG A 44 -0.82 4.29 0.18
N TYR A 45 -0.36 3.36 -0.64
CA TYR A 45 1.06 2.98 -0.67
C TYR A 45 1.94 4.16 -1.06
N ILE A 46 1.54 4.97 -2.04
CA ILE A 46 2.30 6.16 -2.47
C ILE A 46 2.24 7.26 -1.40
N GLN A 47 1.08 7.49 -0.79
CA GLN A 47 0.93 8.51 0.25
C GLN A 47 1.69 8.17 1.54
N ASN A 48 1.78 6.87 1.88
CA ASN A 48 2.50 6.40 3.06
C ASN A 48 3.91 5.91 2.73
N ALA A 49 4.33 5.96 1.46
CA ALA A 49 5.71 5.69 1.11
C ALA A 49 6.56 6.76 1.80
N PRO A 50 7.68 6.38 2.43
CA PRO A 50 8.71 7.33 2.74
C PRO A 50 8.99 8.11 1.46
N GLN A 51 8.76 9.41 1.47
CA GLN A 51 9.42 10.25 0.49
C GLN A 51 10.87 10.27 0.93
N ASP A 52 11.59 9.20 0.57
CA ASP A 52 13.04 9.19 0.65
C ASP A 52 13.46 10.43 -0.12
N ILE A 53 13.92 11.44 0.63
CA ILE A 53 14.64 12.57 0.08
C ILE A 53 15.71 11.90 -0.78
N PRO A 54 15.74 12.13 -2.11
CA PRO A 54 16.71 11.46 -2.95
C PRO A 54 18.07 11.73 -2.32
N LEU A 55 18.78 10.64 -1.96
CA LEU A 55 20.11 10.74 -1.37
C LEU A 55 20.93 11.64 -2.28
N THR A 56 21.51 12.67 -1.69
CA THR A 56 22.41 13.54 -2.42
C THR A 56 23.62 12.72 -2.89
N ASP A 57 24.24 13.12 -4.00
CA ASP A 57 25.42 12.43 -4.53
C ASP A 57 26.52 12.26 -3.46
N GLU A 58 26.58 13.20 -2.51
CA GLU A 58 27.50 13.19 -1.36
C GLU A 58 27.21 12.06 -0.36
N GLU A 59 25.93 11.76 -0.10
CA GLU A 59 25.52 10.66 0.79
C GLU A 59 25.75 9.29 0.14
N ILE A 60 25.59 9.21 -1.18
CA ILE A 60 25.90 8.01 -1.97
C ILE A 60 27.40 7.70 -1.89
N ASP A 61 28.25 8.71 -2.06
CA ASP A 61 29.71 8.56 -1.99
C ASP A 61 30.21 8.15 -0.60
N ALA A 62 29.55 8.62 0.47
CA ALA A 62 29.85 8.21 1.84
C ALA A 62 29.53 6.72 2.06
N LEU A 63 28.35 6.27 1.62
CA LEU A 63 27.91 4.87 1.76
C LEU A 63 28.82 3.90 0.99
N VAL A 64 29.23 4.28 -0.23
CA VAL A 64 30.13 3.47 -1.08
C VAL A 64 31.51 3.34 -0.44
N LYS A 65 31.99 4.36 0.28
CA LYS A 65 33.26 4.30 1.01
C LYS A 65 33.20 3.36 2.21
N GLU A 66 32.12 3.40 3.00
CA GLU A 66 31.95 2.51 4.16
C GLU A 66 31.97 1.02 3.76
N VAL A 67 31.24 0.65 2.71
CA VAL A 67 31.21 -0.73 2.19
C VAL A 67 32.59 -1.18 1.67
N ARG A 68 33.43 -0.25 1.19
CA ARG A 68 34.80 -0.57 0.73
C ARG A 68 35.78 -0.75 1.88
N THR A 69 35.57 -0.11 3.02
CA THR A 69 36.43 -0.25 4.21
C THR A 69 36.16 -1.53 5.00
N GLU A 70 34.94 -2.06 4.99
CA GLU A 70 34.60 -3.32 5.68
C GLU A 70 35.12 -4.59 4.99
N LYS A 71 35.58 -4.50 3.73
CA LYS A 71 36.17 -5.62 2.98
C LYS A 71 37.71 -5.69 3.04
N LYS A 72 38.35 -4.88 3.89
CA LYS A 72 39.79 -4.95 4.17
C LYS A 72 40.03 -5.47 5.58
#